data_AF-A0A1Y2A2E9-F1
#
_entry.id   AF-A0A1Y2A2E9-F1
#
_cell.length_a   1.000
_cell.length_b   1.000
_cell.length_c   1.000
_cell.angle_alpha   90.00
_cell.angle_beta   90.00
_cell.angle_gamma   90.00
#
_symmetry.space_group_name_H-M   'P 1'
#
loop_
_entity.id
_entity.type
_entity.pdbx_description
1 polymer ?
#
loop_
_entity_poly.entity_id
_entity_poly.type
_entity_poly.pdbx_seq_one_letter_code
_entity_poly.pdbx_strand_id
1 'polypeptide(L)'
;MDPTISTPRLQLTLLTKTDLDSNHVKWFHELRSDEMCTSWSMRGRMHSLSESRDFLTECLTQHASIHYAVHVKPSGSPPSPSNDKEIETETPRYSPVYGELIGEISLRDPDASPQLPPPKPRSTTQDHSSPPTIPSPFNFRILGYAFLQSSWGHGYATEANAAMLSAWGAFCRREDKSKLSYVEAGVGRGNPASLKVVEKLGFEKVGWRVADRPAFLGGKWQEPGYWIWGMYV
;
A
#
# COMPACT_ATOMS: atom_id res chain seq x y z
N MET A 1 7.00 6.89 12.09
CA MET A 1 7.07 7.04 10.61
C MET A 1 7.01 8.51 10.23
N ASP A 2 7.68 8.89 9.15
CA ASP A 2 7.80 10.29 8.76
C ASP A 2 6.47 10.81 8.17
N PRO A 3 5.95 11.99 8.57
CA PRO A 3 4.66 12.50 8.08
C PRO A 3 4.58 12.64 6.55
N THR A 4 5.74 12.75 5.89
CA THR A 4 5.85 12.85 4.43
C THR A 4 7.06 12.07 3.96
N ILE A 5 6.92 11.36 2.83
CA ILE A 5 8.03 10.73 2.11
C ILE A 5 8.08 11.33 0.71
N SER A 6 9.27 11.77 0.28
CA SER A 6 9.47 12.44 -1.00
C SER A 6 10.36 11.57 -1.90
N THR A 7 9.94 11.39 -3.15
CA THR A 7 10.70 10.67 -4.19
C THR A 7 10.99 11.62 -5.35
N PRO A 8 11.70 11.23 -6.42
CA PRO A 8 11.90 12.11 -7.57
C PRO A 8 10.59 12.65 -8.16
N ARG A 9 9.54 11.81 -8.26
CA ARG A 9 8.27 12.18 -8.91
C ARG A 9 7.09 12.30 -7.95
N LEU A 10 7.18 11.72 -6.76
CA LEU A 10 6.01 11.52 -5.88
C LEU A 10 6.19 12.20 -4.52
N GLN A 11 5.08 12.59 -3.94
CA GLN A 11 4.94 12.96 -2.54
C GLN A 11 3.93 12.05 -1.87
N LEU A 12 4.37 11.37 -0.81
CA LEU A 12 3.53 10.50 -0.01
C LEU A 12 3.20 11.25 1.28
N THR A 13 1.90 11.39 1.59
CA THR A 13 1.42 12.06 2.82
C THR A 13 0.78 11.04 3.75
N LEU A 14 1.27 10.95 5.00
CA LEU A 14 0.75 10.02 6.01
C LEU A 14 -0.67 10.43 6.41
N LEU A 15 -1.60 9.49 6.32
CA LEU A 15 -2.99 9.70 6.71
C LEU A 15 -3.14 9.50 8.23
N THR A 16 -3.38 10.60 8.96
CA THR A 16 -3.58 10.57 10.42
C THR A 16 -4.90 11.17 10.91
N LYS A 17 -5.60 11.93 10.06
CA LYS A 17 -6.84 12.64 10.40
C LYS A 17 -8.06 11.89 9.91
N THR A 18 -9.09 11.83 10.75
CA THR A 18 -10.36 11.13 10.47
C THR A 18 -11.57 12.06 10.54
N ASP A 19 -11.36 13.38 10.62
CA ASP A 19 -12.44 14.36 10.52
C ASP A 19 -12.98 14.40 9.08
N LEU A 20 -14.31 14.50 8.92
CA LEU A 20 -14.95 14.45 7.60
C LEU A 20 -14.55 15.60 6.67
N ASP A 21 -14.19 16.76 7.24
CA ASP A 21 -13.72 17.92 6.49
C ASP A 21 -12.23 17.83 6.12
N SER A 22 -11.49 16.89 6.70
CA SER A 22 -10.08 16.71 6.45
C SER A 22 -9.80 16.23 5.02
N ASN A 23 -8.69 16.71 4.45
CA ASN A 23 -8.22 16.21 3.15
C ASN A 23 -7.87 14.72 3.19
N HIS A 24 -7.52 14.18 4.36
CA HIS A 24 -7.12 12.78 4.49
C HIS A 24 -8.28 11.84 4.19
N VAL A 25 -9.45 12.14 4.79
CA VAL A 25 -10.69 11.40 4.53
C VAL A 25 -11.16 11.61 3.09
N LYS A 26 -11.04 12.83 2.55
CA LYS A 26 -11.42 13.13 1.17
C LYS A 26 -10.56 12.38 0.14
N TRP A 27 -9.23 12.41 0.28
CA TRP A 27 -8.31 11.66 -0.58
C TRP A 27 -8.55 10.15 -0.50
N PHE A 28 -8.71 9.65 0.73
CA PHE A 28 -9.01 8.24 0.95
C PHE A 28 -10.34 7.86 0.30
N HIS A 29 -11.40 8.66 0.47
CA HIS A 29 -12.69 8.41 -0.18
C HIS A 29 -12.60 8.46 -1.70
N GLU A 30 -11.88 9.42 -2.27
CA GLU A 30 -11.69 9.52 -3.72
C GLU A 30 -11.09 8.24 -4.29
N LEU A 31 -10.02 7.72 -3.67
CA LEU A 31 -9.38 6.48 -4.09
C LEU A 31 -10.26 5.25 -3.83
N ARG A 32 -10.92 5.19 -2.68
CA ARG A 32 -11.72 4.02 -2.25
C ARG A 32 -13.10 3.98 -2.88
N SER A 33 -13.57 5.07 -3.48
CA SER A 33 -14.81 5.13 -4.25
C SER A 33 -14.60 4.90 -5.74
N ASP A 34 -13.35 4.83 -6.22
CA ASP A 34 -13.05 4.45 -7.60
C ASP A 34 -13.07 2.91 -7.78
N GLU A 35 -13.82 2.44 -8.77
CA GLU A 35 -14.00 1.01 -9.03
C GLU A 35 -12.70 0.33 -9.47
N MET A 36 -11.91 1.00 -10.32
CA MET A 36 -10.69 0.41 -10.87
C MET A 36 -9.57 0.38 -9.83
N CYS A 37 -9.45 1.44 -9.04
CA CYS A 37 -8.53 1.55 -7.91
C CYS A 37 -8.80 0.45 -6.88
N THR A 38 -10.08 0.17 -6.58
CA THR A 38 -10.47 -0.83 -5.58
C THR A 38 -10.72 -2.23 -6.15
N SER A 39 -10.48 -2.46 -7.44
CA SER A 39 -10.75 -3.73 -8.11
C SER A 39 -10.04 -4.95 -7.50
N TRP A 40 -8.92 -4.74 -6.80
CA TRP A 40 -8.17 -5.78 -6.08
C TRP A 40 -8.29 -5.70 -4.55
N SER A 41 -9.23 -4.91 -4.05
CA SER A 41 -9.53 -4.79 -2.61
C SER A 41 -10.57 -5.83 -2.19
N MET A 42 -10.25 -6.60 -1.15
CA MET A 42 -11.20 -7.53 -0.53
C MET A 42 -12.43 -6.83 0.07
N ARG A 43 -12.32 -5.53 0.40
CA ARG A 43 -13.43 -4.74 0.94
C ARG A 43 -14.30 -4.12 -0.15
N GLY A 44 -13.80 -4.06 -1.38
CA GLY A 44 -14.46 -3.38 -2.49
C GLY A 44 -14.49 -1.86 -2.36
N ARG A 45 -15.38 -1.27 -3.17
CA ARG A 45 -15.64 0.15 -3.33
C ARG A 45 -16.45 0.70 -2.16
N MET A 46 -16.11 1.92 -1.74
CA MET A 46 -16.87 2.71 -0.76
C MET A 46 -17.84 3.64 -1.49
N HIS A 47 -19.02 3.85 -0.91
CA HIS A 47 -20.11 4.62 -1.52
C HIS A 47 -20.33 5.97 -0.85
N SER A 48 -19.76 6.21 0.32
CA SER A 48 -19.89 7.49 1.02
C SER A 48 -18.61 7.93 1.73
N LEU A 49 -18.52 9.24 1.97
CA LEU A 49 -17.45 9.85 2.74
C LEU A 49 -17.43 9.33 4.19
N SER A 50 -18.61 9.14 4.81
CA SER A 50 -18.71 8.59 6.17
C SER A 50 -18.20 7.16 6.23
N GLU A 51 -18.59 6.30 5.29
CA GLU A 51 -18.10 4.92 5.22
C GLU A 51 -16.57 4.87 5.05
N SER A 52 -16.04 5.76 4.20
CA SER A 52 -14.59 5.86 3.99
C SER A 52 -13.86 6.36 5.24
N ARG A 53 -14.46 7.30 5.97
CA ARG A 53 -13.97 7.79 7.27
C ARG A 53 -13.94 6.69 8.32
N ASP A 54 -15.03 5.93 8.44
CA ASP A 54 -15.13 4.83 9.41
C ASP A 54 -14.06 3.77 9.10
N PHE A 55 -13.86 3.45 7.83
CA PHE A 55 -12.83 2.50 7.44
C PHE A 55 -11.41 3.03 7.63
N LEU A 56 -11.12 4.30 7.34
CA LEU A 56 -9.82 4.90 7.65
C LEU A 56 -9.56 4.86 9.17
N THR A 57 -10.58 5.15 9.98
CA THR A 57 -10.49 5.07 11.44
C THR A 57 -10.16 3.64 11.89
N GLU A 58 -10.82 2.64 11.33
CA GLU A 58 -10.55 1.21 11.56
C GLU A 58 -9.10 0.86 11.22
N CYS A 59 -8.60 1.27 10.05
CA CYS A 59 -7.22 1.05 9.63
C CYS A 59 -6.20 1.62 10.62
N LEU A 60 -6.43 2.84 11.11
CA LEU A 60 -5.50 3.55 11.99
C LEU A 60 -5.55 3.05 13.44
N THR A 61 -6.74 2.67 13.93
CA THR A 61 -6.94 2.34 15.36
C THR A 61 -6.87 0.85 15.64
N GLN A 62 -7.46 0.00 14.78
CA GLN A 62 -7.54 -1.44 15.04
C GLN A 62 -6.34 -2.18 14.46
N HIS A 63 -5.87 -1.77 13.28
CA HIS A 63 -4.79 -2.48 12.58
C HIS A 63 -3.44 -1.75 12.61
N ALA A 64 -3.34 -0.68 13.43
CA ALA A 64 -2.16 0.18 13.55
C ALA A 64 -1.50 0.49 12.20
N SER A 65 -2.33 0.72 11.17
CA SER A 65 -1.85 0.79 9.79
C SER A 65 -1.10 2.09 9.56
N ILE A 66 0.05 1.99 8.90
CA ILE A 66 0.75 3.13 8.36
C ILE A 66 0.22 3.31 6.93
N HIS A 67 -0.58 4.35 6.70
CA HIS A 67 -1.28 4.55 5.43
C HIS A 67 -0.88 5.89 4.79
N TYR A 68 -0.45 5.89 3.53
CA TYR A 68 -0.10 7.11 2.81
C TYR A 68 -0.98 7.29 1.58
N ALA A 69 -1.41 8.54 1.35
CA ALA A 69 -1.86 8.99 0.04
C ALA A 69 -0.64 9.35 -0.82
N VAL A 70 -0.68 8.99 -2.10
CA VAL A 70 0.40 9.18 -3.07
C VAL A 70 -0.02 10.26 -4.07
N HIS A 71 0.80 11.29 -4.20
CA HIS A 71 0.60 12.36 -5.16
C HIS A 71 1.75 12.43 -6.17
N VAL A 72 1.46 12.71 -7.43
CA VAL A 72 2.48 13.12 -8.42
C VAL A 72 2.79 14.58 -8.23
N LYS A 73 4.07 14.91 -8.03
CA LYS A 73 4.53 16.29 -7.82
C LYS A 73 4.16 17.16 -9.03
N PRO A 74 3.82 18.45 -8.81
CA PRO A 74 3.64 19.38 -9.91
C PRO A 74 4.90 19.48 -10.77
N SER A 75 4.80 19.12 -12.05
CA SER A 75 5.78 19.50 -13.07
C SER A 75 5.81 21.02 -13.12
N GLY A 76 6.98 21.67 -13.02
CA GLY A 76 7.07 23.13 -12.91
C GLY A 76 6.41 23.89 -14.07
N SER A 77 5.14 24.27 -13.88
CA SER A 77 4.36 25.42 -14.37
C SER A 77 2.87 25.06 -14.20
N PRO A 78 2.04 25.88 -13.55
CA PRO A 78 0.61 25.62 -13.49
C PRO A 78 0.03 25.55 -14.92
N PRO A 79 -0.90 24.63 -15.21
CA PRO A 79 -1.61 24.65 -16.49
C PRO A 79 -2.28 26.01 -16.66
N SER A 80 -2.08 26.64 -17.83
CA SER A 80 -2.81 27.85 -18.19
C SER A 80 -4.32 27.55 -18.11
N PRO A 81 -5.14 28.47 -17.54
CA PRO A 81 -6.58 28.24 -17.45
C PRO A 81 -7.14 28.11 -18.86
N SER A 82 -7.59 26.91 -19.23
CA SER A 82 -8.38 26.68 -20.44
C SER A 82 -9.77 27.24 -20.22
N ASN A 83 -10.24 28.06 -21.17
CA ASN A 83 -11.53 28.77 -21.18
C ASN A 83 -12.79 27.88 -21.29
N ASP A 84 -12.74 26.65 -20.81
CA ASP A 84 -13.88 25.74 -20.87
C ASP A 84 -14.70 25.85 -19.58
N LYS A 85 -15.99 26.17 -19.80
CA LYS A 85 -17.01 26.53 -18.82
C LYS A 85 -16.98 25.66 -17.55
N GLU A 86 -16.90 26.36 -16.42
CA GLU A 86 -17.06 25.83 -15.07
C GLU A 86 -18.36 25.02 -14.95
N ILE A 87 -18.21 23.71 -14.74
CA ILE A 87 -19.20 22.91 -14.04
C ILE A 87 -18.68 22.85 -12.60
N GLU A 88 -19.27 23.67 -11.72
CA GLU A 88 -19.07 23.64 -10.27
C GLU A 88 -19.63 22.34 -9.67
N THR A 89 -18.88 21.24 -9.75
CA THR A 89 -18.98 20.11 -8.80
C THR A 89 -17.72 19.28 -8.93
N GLU A 90 -16.84 19.34 -7.92
CA GLU A 90 -15.88 18.31 -7.46
C GLU A 90 -14.61 18.98 -6.92
N THR A 91 -14.11 18.47 -5.79
CA THR A 91 -12.87 18.95 -5.19
C THR A 91 -11.74 18.65 -6.18
N PRO A 92 -10.89 19.62 -6.59
CA PRO A 92 -9.91 19.35 -7.63
C PRO A 92 -8.92 18.28 -7.16
N ARG A 93 -8.81 17.18 -7.93
CA ARG A 93 -7.82 16.08 -7.74
C ARG A 93 -6.38 16.58 -7.69
N TYR A 94 -6.16 17.78 -8.20
CA TYR A 94 -4.90 18.50 -8.19
C TYR A 94 -4.86 19.54 -7.08
N SER A 95 -3.84 19.47 -6.24
CA SER A 95 -3.47 20.53 -5.32
C SER A 95 -2.15 21.16 -5.77
N PRO A 96 -2.02 22.50 -5.81
CA PRO A 96 -0.72 23.13 -6.04
C PRO A 96 0.30 22.83 -4.92
N VAL A 97 -0.17 22.39 -3.74
CA VAL A 97 0.67 22.03 -2.59
C VAL A 97 1.11 20.57 -2.66
N TYR A 98 0.19 19.66 -2.97
CA TYR A 98 0.46 18.22 -2.92
C TYR A 98 0.75 17.59 -4.28
N GLY A 99 0.23 18.18 -5.36
CA GLY A 99 0.20 17.60 -6.69
C GLY A 99 -1.12 16.86 -6.99
N GLU A 100 -1.08 15.97 -7.97
CA GLU A 100 -2.23 15.14 -8.37
C GLU A 100 -2.31 13.87 -7.50
N LEU A 101 -3.45 13.61 -6.86
CA LEU A 101 -3.68 12.36 -6.13
C LEU A 101 -3.80 11.18 -7.10
N ILE A 102 -3.00 10.13 -6.89
CA ILE A 102 -2.93 8.99 -7.82
C ILE A 102 -3.10 7.62 -7.19
N GLY A 103 -3.00 7.50 -5.87
CA GLY A 103 -3.07 6.20 -5.22
C GLY A 103 -2.83 6.25 -3.72
N GLU A 104 -2.84 5.07 -3.12
CA GLU A 104 -2.55 4.85 -1.72
C GLU A 104 -1.64 3.63 -1.54
N ILE A 105 -0.88 3.65 -0.46
CA ILE A 105 -0.07 2.52 -0.01
C ILE A 105 -0.20 2.38 1.50
N SER A 106 -0.11 1.15 2.00
CA SER A 106 -0.23 0.86 3.41
C SER A 106 0.69 -0.26 3.88
N LEU A 107 1.14 -0.14 5.12
CA LEU A 107 1.75 -1.21 5.91
C LEU A 107 0.84 -1.48 7.10
N ARG A 108 0.10 -2.58 7.03
CA ARG A 108 -0.82 -3.00 8.08
C ARG A 108 -0.12 -3.87 9.11
N ASP A 109 -0.39 -3.65 10.39
CA ASP A 109 -0.03 -4.60 11.45
C ASP A 109 -1.05 -5.74 11.43
N PRO A 110 -0.64 -6.97 11.08
CA PRO A 110 -1.54 -8.10 11.18
C PRO A 110 -1.69 -8.49 12.65
N ASP A 111 -2.93 -8.73 13.09
CA ASP A 111 -3.23 -9.21 14.44
C ASP A 111 -2.57 -10.56 14.78
N ALA A 112 -1.92 -11.20 13.80
CA ALA A 112 -1.23 -12.48 13.92
C ALA A 112 0.12 -12.47 13.19
N SER A 113 1.02 -13.34 13.64
CA SER A 113 2.30 -13.63 12.96
C SER A 113 2.11 -14.16 11.54
N PRO A 114 3.17 -14.15 10.69
CA PRO A 114 3.10 -14.74 9.35
C PRO A 114 2.61 -16.19 9.43
N GLN A 115 1.66 -16.55 8.58
CA GLN A 115 1.12 -17.91 8.54
C GLN A 115 2.04 -18.88 7.80
N LEU A 116 2.88 -18.37 6.92
CA LEU A 116 3.94 -19.13 6.25
C LEU A 116 5.29 -18.71 6.85
N PRO A 117 6.23 -19.66 7.04
CA PRO A 117 7.54 -19.33 7.57
C PRO A 117 8.27 -18.41 6.59
N PRO A 118 8.85 -17.28 7.06
CA PRO A 118 9.61 -16.40 6.20
C PRO A 118 10.87 -17.14 5.67
N PRO A 119 11.38 -16.75 4.49
CA PRO A 119 12.64 -17.30 3.98
C PRO A 119 13.79 -17.00 4.96
N LYS A 120 14.86 -17.80 4.93
CA LYS A 120 16.03 -17.53 5.79
C LYS A 120 16.66 -16.18 5.39
N PRO A 121 17.01 -15.30 6.34
CA PRO A 121 17.72 -14.06 6.02
C PRO A 121 19.03 -14.34 5.28
N ARG A 122 19.35 -13.57 4.24
CA ARG A 122 20.54 -13.79 3.39
C ARG A 122 21.88 -13.67 4.13
N SER A 123 21.91 -13.15 5.36
CA SER A 123 23.12 -12.88 6.14
C SER A 123 23.54 -14.00 7.11
N THR A 124 22.77 -15.08 7.24
CA THR A 124 23.17 -16.20 8.12
C THR A 124 24.05 -17.19 7.35
N THR A 125 25.34 -17.18 7.64
CA THR A 125 26.28 -18.25 7.26
C THR A 125 25.76 -19.58 7.81
N GLN A 126 25.34 -20.45 6.89
CA GLN A 126 25.18 -21.90 6.96
C GLN A 126 25.01 -22.55 8.35
N ASP A 127 23.76 -22.89 8.66
CA ASP A 127 23.45 -24.21 9.21
C ASP A 127 22.20 -24.78 8.50
N HIS A 128 22.40 -25.86 7.73
CA HIS A 128 21.38 -26.48 6.88
C HIS A 128 20.50 -27.49 7.64
N SER A 129 20.74 -27.68 8.93
CA SER A 129 20.13 -28.77 9.70
C SER A 129 18.79 -28.42 10.38
N SER A 130 18.44 -27.14 10.50
CA SER A 130 17.25 -26.70 11.26
C SER A 130 16.09 -26.27 10.35
N PRO A 131 14.84 -26.68 10.64
CA PRO A 131 13.65 -26.25 9.91
C PRO A 131 13.48 -24.73 10.00
N PRO A 132 12.89 -24.07 8.98
CA PRO A 132 12.66 -22.64 9.00
C PRO A 132 11.76 -22.30 10.18
N THR A 133 12.34 -21.67 11.20
CA THR A 133 11.61 -21.22 12.39
C THR A 133 11.30 -19.75 12.19
N ILE A 134 10.09 -19.32 12.53
CA ILE A 134 9.73 -17.92 12.53
C ILE A 134 10.69 -17.21 13.49
N PRO A 135 11.52 -16.24 13.01
CA PRO A 135 12.40 -15.49 13.90
C PRO A 135 11.56 -14.86 15.00
N SER A 136 12.06 -14.73 16.22
CA SER A 136 11.34 -14.00 17.26
C SER A 136 12.35 -13.26 18.12
N PRO A 137 12.14 -11.97 18.41
CA PRO A 137 11.08 -11.07 17.90
C PRO A 137 11.43 -10.42 16.55
N PHE A 138 10.43 -10.12 15.71
CA PHE A 138 10.60 -9.36 14.47
C PHE A 138 9.36 -8.51 14.15
N ASN A 139 9.58 -7.34 13.56
CA ASN A 139 8.51 -6.41 13.18
C ASN A 139 7.86 -6.92 11.89
N PHE A 140 6.61 -7.36 11.96
CA PHE A 140 5.89 -7.91 10.80
C PHE A 140 4.84 -6.92 10.28
N ARG A 141 4.78 -6.71 8.96
CA ARG A 141 3.76 -5.88 8.30
C ARG A 141 3.27 -6.53 7.01
N ILE A 142 2.04 -6.20 6.61
CA ILE A 142 1.48 -6.56 5.31
C ILE A 142 1.38 -5.29 4.45
N LEU A 143 2.02 -5.33 3.28
CA LEU A 143 1.97 -4.29 2.26
C LEU A 143 0.68 -4.40 1.44
N GLY A 144 -0.05 -3.29 1.35
CA GLY A 144 -1.16 -3.08 0.43
C GLY A 144 -0.95 -1.81 -0.38
N TYR A 145 -1.49 -1.78 -1.59
CA TYR A 145 -1.48 -0.58 -2.43
C TYR A 145 -2.58 -0.60 -3.48
N ALA A 146 -3.07 0.58 -3.85
CA ALA A 146 -4.08 0.79 -4.86
C ALA A 146 -3.77 2.09 -5.61
N PHE A 147 -3.97 2.11 -6.93
CA PHE A 147 -3.68 3.28 -7.77
C PHE A 147 -4.82 3.48 -8.76
N LEU A 148 -5.13 4.74 -9.05
CA LEU A 148 -6.05 5.12 -10.11
C LEU A 148 -5.55 4.58 -11.45
N GLN A 149 -6.49 4.16 -12.31
CA GLN A 149 -6.17 3.56 -13.60
C GLN A 149 -5.33 4.48 -14.50
N SER A 150 -5.58 5.80 -14.45
CA SER A 150 -4.81 6.83 -15.17
C SER A 150 -3.32 6.81 -14.84
N SER A 151 -2.95 6.28 -13.68
CA SER A 151 -1.59 6.28 -13.16
C SER A 151 -0.85 4.96 -13.41
N TRP A 152 -1.52 3.94 -13.95
CA TRP A 152 -0.90 2.65 -14.26
C TRP A 152 0.13 2.77 -15.39
N GLY A 153 1.14 1.90 -15.39
CA GLY A 153 2.19 1.89 -16.42
C GLY A 153 3.34 2.90 -16.22
N HIS A 154 3.19 3.91 -15.36
CA HIS A 154 4.21 4.95 -15.12
C HIS A 154 5.30 4.56 -14.11
N GLY A 155 5.18 3.38 -13.48
CA GLY A 155 6.10 2.89 -12.45
C GLY A 155 5.88 3.50 -11.05
N TYR A 156 4.83 4.29 -10.85
CA TYR A 156 4.55 4.96 -9.57
C TYR A 156 4.34 3.99 -8.41
N ALA A 157 3.68 2.85 -8.63
CA ALA A 157 3.52 1.83 -7.60
C ALA A 157 4.87 1.30 -7.09
N THR A 158 5.83 1.03 -7.99
CA THR A 158 7.17 0.57 -7.60
C THR A 158 7.92 1.67 -6.85
N GLU A 159 7.89 2.92 -7.34
CA GLU A 159 8.59 4.04 -6.71
C GLU A 159 8.04 4.35 -5.30
N ALA A 160 6.72 4.43 -5.14
CA ALA A 160 6.08 4.73 -3.87
C ALA A 160 6.34 3.62 -2.83
N ASN A 161 6.17 2.36 -3.22
CA ASN A 161 6.41 1.23 -2.31
C ASN A 161 7.89 1.10 -1.93
N ALA A 162 8.82 1.32 -2.87
CA ALA A 162 10.26 1.31 -2.55
C ALA A 162 10.62 2.37 -1.50
N ALA A 163 10.07 3.58 -1.64
CA ALA A 163 10.29 4.67 -0.70
C ALA A 163 9.70 4.36 0.68
N MET A 164 8.49 3.82 0.74
CA MET A 164 7.85 3.36 1.98
C MET A 164 8.65 2.27 2.69
N LEU A 165 9.08 1.23 1.96
CA LEU A 165 9.83 0.11 2.54
C LEU A 165 11.18 0.58 3.08
N SER A 166 11.86 1.48 2.37
CA SER A 166 13.09 2.11 2.83
C SER A 166 12.88 2.94 4.11
N ALA A 167 11.84 3.79 4.14
CA ALA A 167 11.49 4.60 5.30
C ALA A 167 11.11 3.73 6.51
N TRP A 168 10.34 2.66 6.29
CA TRP A 168 9.97 1.70 7.32
C TRP A 168 11.18 0.94 7.87
N GLY A 169 12.04 0.39 7.02
CA GLY A 169 13.27 -0.28 7.46
C GLY A 169 14.19 0.67 8.25
N ALA A 170 14.30 1.93 7.82
CA ALA A 170 15.05 2.95 8.55
C ALA A 170 14.40 3.27 9.91
N PHE A 171 13.07 3.34 9.99
CA PHE A 171 12.34 3.52 11.24
C PHE A 171 12.59 2.34 12.19
N CYS A 172 12.42 1.10 11.74
CA CYS A 172 12.66 -0.10 12.55
C CYS A 172 14.09 -0.16 13.10
N ARG A 173 15.10 0.15 12.28
CA ARG A 173 16.50 0.22 12.73
C ARG A 173 16.78 1.31 13.76
N ARG A 174 15.97 2.37 13.81
CA ARG A 174 16.08 3.39 14.86
C ARG A 174 15.42 2.93 16.16
N GLU A 175 14.25 2.31 16.06
CA GLU A 175 13.49 1.83 17.21
C GLU A 175 14.17 0.66 17.92
N ASP A 176 14.56 -0.38 17.17
CA ASP A 176 15.16 -1.57 17.75
C ASP A 176 16.00 -2.34 16.72
N LYS A 177 17.32 -2.15 16.77
CA LYS A 177 18.29 -2.82 15.88
C LYS A 177 18.39 -4.32 16.09
N SER A 178 17.90 -4.84 17.21
CA SER A 178 17.97 -6.27 17.53
C SER A 178 16.87 -7.07 16.85
N LYS A 179 15.80 -6.40 16.39
CA LYS A 179 14.66 -7.02 15.71
C LYS A 179 14.83 -7.02 14.21
N LEU A 180 14.62 -8.19 13.60
CA LEU A 180 14.40 -8.25 12.16
C LEU A 180 13.09 -7.54 11.81
N SER A 181 12.99 -7.04 10.59
CA SER A 181 11.76 -6.43 10.08
C SER A 181 11.40 -7.10 8.76
N TYR A 182 10.17 -7.59 8.66
CA TYR A 182 9.70 -8.44 7.58
C TYR A 182 8.36 -7.93 7.05
N VAL A 183 8.23 -7.87 5.74
CA VAL A 183 7.02 -7.38 5.06
C VAL A 183 6.52 -8.45 4.09
N GLU A 184 5.23 -8.71 4.11
CA GLU A 184 4.55 -9.57 3.14
C GLU A 184 3.64 -8.78 2.20
N ALA A 185 3.46 -9.29 1.00
CA ALA A 185 2.44 -8.86 0.06
C ALA A 185 1.69 -10.09 -0.49
N GLY A 186 0.35 -10.02 -0.49
CA GLY A 186 -0.50 -11.02 -1.11
C GLY A 186 -0.80 -10.67 -2.57
N VAL A 187 -0.52 -11.59 -3.50
CA VAL A 187 -0.75 -11.39 -4.93
C VAL A 187 -1.60 -12.52 -5.50
N GLY A 188 -2.80 -12.18 -5.96
CA GLY A 188 -3.69 -13.12 -6.65
C GLY A 188 -3.16 -13.53 -8.02
N ARG A 189 -3.44 -14.77 -8.47
CA ARG A 189 -3.01 -15.29 -9.79
C ARG A 189 -3.44 -14.39 -10.96
N GLY A 190 -4.62 -13.79 -10.85
CA GLY A 190 -5.16 -12.89 -11.87
C GLY A 190 -4.56 -11.48 -11.90
N ASN A 191 -3.59 -11.16 -11.02
CA ASN A 191 -3.01 -9.82 -10.91
C ASN A 191 -1.51 -9.80 -11.31
N PRO A 192 -1.19 -9.92 -12.62
CA PRO A 192 0.19 -9.89 -13.08
C PRO A 192 0.84 -8.50 -12.92
N ALA A 193 0.06 -7.43 -12.78
CA ALA A 193 0.59 -6.09 -12.56
C ALA A 193 1.25 -5.97 -11.17
N SER A 194 0.54 -6.38 -10.11
CA SER A 194 1.10 -6.42 -8.76
C SER A 194 2.26 -7.41 -8.63
N LEU A 195 2.22 -8.55 -9.36
CA LEU A 195 3.35 -9.48 -9.43
C LEU A 195 4.63 -8.77 -9.89
N LYS A 196 4.57 -8.03 -11.01
CA LYS A 196 5.72 -7.27 -11.52
C LYS A 196 6.21 -6.20 -10.54
N VAL A 197 5.31 -5.62 -9.74
CA VAL A 197 5.70 -4.64 -8.72
C VAL A 197 6.50 -5.32 -7.60
N VAL A 198 5.99 -6.42 -7.03
CA VAL A 198 6.68 -7.09 -5.91
C VAL A 198 8.02 -7.70 -6.35
N GLU A 199 8.11 -8.21 -7.58
CA GLU A 199 9.38 -8.69 -8.16
C GLU A 199 10.41 -7.56 -8.30
N LYS A 200 10.01 -6.40 -8.84
CA LYS A 200 10.90 -5.23 -8.96
C LYS A 200 11.35 -4.68 -7.61
N LEU A 201 10.53 -4.81 -6.58
CA LEU A 201 10.87 -4.41 -5.21
C LEU A 201 11.84 -5.39 -4.54
N GLY A 202 12.04 -6.59 -5.11
CA GLY A 202 12.94 -7.60 -4.56
C GLY A 202 12.28 -8.56 -3.56
N PHE A 203 10.96 -8.64 -3.53
CA PHE A 203 10.27 -9.65 -2.71
C PHE A 203 10.54 -11.04 -3.28
N GLU A 204 10.65 -12.02 -2.39
CA GLU A 204 10.82 -13.43 -2.72
C GLU A 204 9.50 -14.18 -2.56
N LYS A 205 9.26 -15.17 -3.42
CA LYS A 205 8.06 -15.99 -3.36
C LYS A 205 8.13 -16.93 -2.15
N VAL A 206 7.20 -16.77 -1.20
CA VAL A 206 7.18 -17.54 0.06
C VAL A 206 6.35 -18.81 -0.09
N GLY A 207 5.13 -18.68 -0.61
CA GLY A 207 4.23 -19.82 -0.76
C GLY A 207 2.81 -19.44 -1.09
N TRP A 208 1.96 -20.45 -1.23
CA TRP A 208 0.54 -20.27 -1.52
C TRP A 208 -0.25 -20.24 -0.22
N ARG A 209 -1.09 -19.22 -0.04
CA ARG A 209 -2.06 -19.15 1.05
C ARG A 209 -3.44 -19.49 0.50
N VAL A 210 -4.06 -20.52 1.06
CA VAL A 210 -5.45 -20.87 0.76
C VAL A 210 -6.36 -19.87 1.46
N ALA A 211 -7.38 -19.39 0.76
CA ALA A 211 -8.46 -18.60 1.34
C ALA A 211 -9.68 -19.49 1.57
N ASP A 212 -10.52 -19.15 2.55
CA ASP A 212 -11.69 -19.96 2.89
C ASP A 212 -12.76 -19.96 1.79
N ARG A 213 -12.80 -18.90 0.98
CA ARG A 213 -13.80 -18.70 -0.07
C ARG A 213 -13.23 -17.98 -1.30
N PRO A 214 -13.84 -18.18 -2.48
CA PRO A 214 -13.59 -17.35 -3.65
C PRO A 214 -13.84 -15.87 -3.36
N ALA A 215 -13.14 -15.00 -4.07
CA ALA A 215 -13.33 -13.54 -4.00
C ALA A 215 -13.55 -12.97 -5.41
N PHE A 216 -14.45 -12.01 -5.54
CA PHE A 216 -14.63 -11.26 -6.79
C PHE A 216 -13.61 -10.12 -6.83
N LEU A 217 -12.55 -10.27 -7.63
CA LEU A 217 -11.45 -9.32 -7.74
C LEU A 217 -11.03 -9.18 -9.21
N GLY A 218 -10.63 -7.98 -9.63
CA GLY A 218 -10.21 -7.70 -10.99
C GLY A 218 -11.30 -8.02 -12.03
N GLY A 219 -12.57 -7.79 -11.67
CA GLY A 219 -13.73 -8.01 -12.56
C GLY A 219 -14.15 -9.47 -12.75
N LYS A 220 -13.63 -10.41 -11.96
CA LYS A 220 -14.04 -11.83 -12.04
C LYS A 220 -13.88 -12.57 -10.71
N TRP A 221 -14.55 -13.70 -10.58
CA TRP A 221 -14.32 -14.63 -9.47
C TRP A 221 -12.92 -15.25 -9.55
N GLN A 222 -12.16 -15.14 -8.47
CA GLN A 222 -10.86 -15.77 -8.30
C GLN A 222 -11.00 -17.06 -7.50
N GLU A 223 -10.17 -18.05 -7.83
CA GLU A 223 -10.01 -19.24 -7.00
C GLU A 223 -9.60 -18.87 -5.57
N PRO A 224 -9.99 -19.66 -4.54
CA PRO A 224 -9.60 -19.38 -3.17
C PRO A 224 -8.07 -19.44 -3.01
N GLY A 225 -7.48 -18.30 -2.69
CA GLY A 225 -6.08 -18.17 -2.30
C GLY A 225 -5.27 -17.20 -3.15
N TYR A 226 -4.03 -17.00 -2.73
CA TYR A 226 -3.09 -16.06 -3.34
C TYR A 226 -1.65 -16.42 -2.98
N TRP A 227 -0.70 -15.93 -3.78
CA TRP A 227 0.72 -16.09 -3.49
C TRP A 227 1.16 -15.06 -2.45
N ILE A 228 1.88 -15.52 -1.44
CA ILE A 228 2.59 -14.67 -0.49
C ILE A 228 4.00 -14.43 -1.04
N TRP A 229 4.36 -13.15 -1.04
CA TRP A 229 5.69 -12.65 -1.36
C TRP A 229 6.23 -11.93 -0.12
N GLY A 230 7.49 -12.16 0.23
CA GLY A 230 8.09 -11.70 1.49
C GLY A 230 9.42 -11.01 1.28
N MET A 231 9.75 -10.06 2.15
CA MET A 231 11.02 -9.33 2.11
C MET A 231 11.43 -8.85 3.50
N TYR A 232 12.72 -8.95 3.83
CA TYR A 232 13.30 -8.28 4.99
C TYR A 232 13.72 -6.84 4.61
N VAL A 233 13.47 -5.88 5.51
CA VAL A 233 13.68 -4.42 5.29
C VAL A 233 14.62 -3.77 6.30
#